data_AF-A0A6J6D5D7-F1
#
_entry.id   AF-A0A6J6D5D7-F1
#
_cell.length_a   1.000
_cell.length_b   1.000
_cell.length_c   1.000
_cell.angle_alpha   90.00
_cell.angle_beta   90.00
_cell.angle_gamma   90.00
#
_symmetry.space_group_name_H-M   'P 1'
#
loop_
_entity.id
_entity.type
_entity.pdbx_description
1 polymer ?
#
loop_
_entity_poly.entity_id
_entity_poly.type
_entity_poly.pdbx_seq_one_letter_code
_entity_poly.pdbx_strand_id
1 'polypeptide(L)'
;MAYRIRYSMQFNAREAMHMLELRSSPQGHPSYRRVALEMHRQIAEVAGHKAIAATMTHMTTEAPELERLESERRAEAKRTDS
;
A
#
# COMPACT_ATOMS: atom_id res chain seq x y z
N MET A 1 4.45 -7.77 -16.50
CA MET A 1 3.14 -7.94 -17.16
C MET A 1 2.43 -6.59 -17.11
N ALA A 2 2.16 -5.94 -18.24
CA ALA A 2 1.57 -4.60 -18.27
C ALA A 2 0.35 -4.59 -19.20
N TYR A 3 -0.79 -5.04 -18.67
CA TYR A 3 -2.08 -4.99 -19.35
C TYR A 3 -2.98 -4.00 -18.62
N ARG A 4 -3.70 -3.15 -19.37
CA ARG A 4 -4.67 -2.20 -18.81
C ARG A 4 -6.01 -2.91 -18.66
N ILE A 5 -6.22 -3.51 -17.48
CA ILE A 5 -7.48 -4.18 -17.14
C ILE A 5 -8.39 -3.19 -16.41
N ARG A 6 -9.65 -3.10 -16.83
CA ARG A 6 -10.70 -2.40 -16.07
C ARG A 6 -11.34 -3.39 -15.11
N TYR A 7 -11.45 -3.01 -13.85
CA TYR A 7 -12.09 -3.81 -12.82
C TYR A 7 -12.87 -2.89 -11.88
N SER A 8 -13.88 -3.44 -11.21
CA SER A 8 -14.61 -2.77 -10.14
C SER A 8 -14.41 -3.57 -8.86
N MET A 9 -14.26 -2.87 -7.73
CA MET A 9 -14.15 -3.51 -6.42
C MET A 9 -15.13 -2.85 -5.46
N GLN A 10 -15.72 -3.66 -4.58
CA GLN A 10 -16.61 -3.21 -3.52
C GLN A 10 -16.08 -3.74 -2.19
N PHE A 11 -16.06 -2.87 -1.19
CA PHE A 11 -15.57 -3.17 0.14
C PHE A 11 -16.39 -2.42 1.17
N ASN A 12 -16.53 -3.00 2.36
CA ASN A 12 -16.89 -2.21 3.54
C ASN A 12 -15.67 -1.44 4.07
N ALA A 13 -15.89 -0.52 5.02
CA ALA A 13 -14.83 0.33 5.55
C ALA A 13 -13.68 -0.48 6.19
N ARG A 14 -13.99 -1.59 6.87
CA ARG A 14 -12.98 -2.43 7.55
C ARG A 14 -12.08 -3.15 6.54
N GLU A 15 -12.67 -3.69 5.48
CA GLU A 15 -11.94 -4.32 4.38
C GLU A 15 -11.04 -3.30 3.66
N ALA A 16 -11.56 -2.09 3.42
CA ALA A 16 -10.79 -1.01 2.82
C ALA A 16 -9.59 -0.63 3.69
N MET A 17 -9.77 -0.44 5.00
CA MET A 17 -8.66 -0.16 5.94
C MET A 17 -7.56 -1.21 5.83
N HIS A 18 -7.92 -2.49 5.96
CA HIS A 18 -6.95 -3.58 5.94
C HIS A 18 -6.21 -3.67 4.60
N MET A 19 -6.95 -3.57 3.48
CA MET A 19 -6.36 -3.67 2.14
C MET A 19 -5.44 -2.50 1.83
N LEU A 20 -5.85 -1.27 2.15
CA LEU A 20 -5.05 -0.07 1.90
C LEU A 20 -3.75 -0.06 2.71
N GLU A 21 -3.82 -0.40 3.99
CA GLU A 21 -2.62 -0.47 4.84
C GLU A 21 -1.65 -1.55 4.33
N LEU A 22 -2.13 -2.76 4.06
CA LEU A 22 -1.31 -3.85 3.55
C LEU A 22 -0.68 -3.53 2.19
N ARG A 23 -1.41 -2.88 1.28
CA ARG A 23 -0.95 -2.59 -0.09
C ARG A 23 -0.15 -1.30 -0.21
N SER A 24 -0.14 -0.46 0.82
CA SER A 24 0.76 0.69 0.90
C SER A 24 2.20 0.33 1.28
N SER A 25 2.42 -0.90 1.79
CA SER A 25 3.71 -1.32 2.33
C SER A 25 4.91 -1.18 1.36
N PRO A 26 6.10 -0.78 1.87
CA PRO A 26 7.42 -0.84 1.21
C PRO A 26 7.73 -2.11 0.45
N GLN A 27 7.33 -3.26 0.99
CA GLN A 27 7.71 -4.56 0.43
C GLN A 27 6.91 -4.92 -0.84
N GLY A 28 5.85 -4.19 -1.14
CA GLY A 28 5.00 -4.39 -2.31
C GLY A 28 5.54 -3.74 -3.59
N HIS A 29 4.92 -4.05 -4.72
CA HIS A 29 5.25 -3.37 -5.98
C HIS A 29 4.80 -1.89 -5.93
N PRO A 30 5.63 -0.92 -6.37
CA PRO A 30 5.32 0.51 -6.26
C PRO A 30 3.98 0.93 -6.88
N SER A 31 3.52 0.22 -7.93
CA SER A 31 2.22 0.50 -8.55
C SER A 31 1.04 0.24 -7.61
N TYR A 32 1.10 -0.79 -6.77
CA TYR A 32 0.03 -1.10 -5.82
C TYR A 32 -0.07 -0.02 -4.74
N ARG A 33 1.07 0.42 -4.22
CA ARG A 33 1.14 1.53 -3.26
C ARG A 33 0.53 2.81 -3.82
N ARG A 34 0.87 3.18 -5.06
CA ARG A 34 0.27 4.37 -5.71
C ARG A 34 -1.26 4.27 -5.77
N VAL A 35 -1.80 3.11 -6.13
CA VAL A 35 -3.25 2.88 -6.15
C VAL A 35 -3.84 2.95 -4.74
N ALA A 36 -3.22 2.34 -3.74
CA ALA A 36 -3.69 2.37 -2.36
C ALA A 36 -3.74 3.80 -1.78
N LEU A 37 -2.70 4.62 -2.05
CA LEU A 37 -2.65 6.02 -1.63
C LEU A 37 -3.72 6.87 -2.32
N GLU A 38 -3.96 6.65 -3.60
CA GLU A 38 -5.03 7.37 -4.31
C GLU A 38 -6.42 6.96 -3.81
N MET A 39 -6.63 5.67 -3.49
CA MET A 39 -7.88 5.21 -2.87
C MET A 39 -8.10 5.86 -1.49
N HIS A 40 -7.06 5.97 -0.66
CA HIS A 40 -7.13 6.66 0.63
C HIS A 40 -7.56 8.13 0.46
N ARG A 41 -6.94 8.85 -0.49
CA ARG A 41 -7.31 10.23 -0.83
C ARG A 41 -8.76 10.34 -1.29
N GLN A 42 -9.24 9.42 -2.12
CA GLN A 42 -10.62 9.41 -2.59
C GLN A 42 -11.63 9.13 -1.46
N ILE A 43 -11.30 8.26 -0.51
CA ILE A 43 -12.13 8.01 0.68
C ILE A 43 -12.28 9.30 1.50
N ALA A 44 -11.19 10.05 1.69
CA ALA A 44 -11.21 11.31 2.45
C ALA A 44 -11.94 12.44 1.72
N GLU A 45 -11.60 12.68 0.45
CA GLU A 45 -11.97 13.91 -0.27
C GLU A 45 -13.17 13.74 -1.20
N VAL A 46 -13.35 12.56 -1.81
CA VAL A 46 -14.44 12.32 -2.76
C VAL A 46 -15.65 11.73 -2.04
N ALA A 47 -15.45 10.70 -1.22
CA ALA A 47 -16.52 10.13 -0.40
C ALA A 47 -16.79 10.95 0.88
N GLY A 48 -15.88 11.85 1.27
CA GLY A 48 -16.03 12.72 2.44
C GLY A 48 -15.83 12.01 3.78
N HIS A 49 -15.37 10.75 3.80
CA HIS A 49 -15.23 9.93 5.01
C HIS A 49 -13.91 10.21 5.76
N LYS A 50 -13.70 11.47 6.15
CA LYS A 50 -12.45 11.94 6.78
C LYS A 50 -12.08 11.16 8.05
N ALA A 51 -13.06 10.84 8.90
CA ALA A 51 -12.82 10.06 10.11
C ALA A 51 -12.31 8.64 9.82
N ILE A 52 -12.87 7.98 8.80
CA ILE A 52 -12.46 6.64 8.35
C ILE A 52 -11.05 6.68 7.75
N ALA A 53 -10.76 7.70 6.92
CA ALA A 53 -9.43 7.87 6.37
C ALA A 53 -8.38 8.15 7.46
N ALA A 54 -8.75 8.92 8.49
CA ALA A 54 -7.87 9.26 9.60
C ALA A 54 -7.55 8.06 10.51
N THR A 55 -8.38 7.01 10.53
CA THR A 55 -8.06 5.79 11.30
C THR A 55 -7.04 4.89 10.60
N MET A 56 -6.74 5.11 9.32
CA MET A 56 -5.75 4.33 8.56
C MET A 56 -4.32 4.81 8.86
N THR A 57 -3.84 4.53 10.08
CA THR A 57 -2.57 5.06 10.59
C THR A 57 -1.33 4.25 10.21
N HIS A 58 -1.51 3.05 9.66
CA HIS A 58 -0.39 2.17 9.26
C HIS A 58 -0.03 2.29 7.78
N MET A 59 -0.54 3.30 7.09
CA MET A 59 -0.22 3.54 5.69
C MET A 59 1.20 4.08 5.51
N THR A 60 1.92 3.56 4.53
CA THR A 60 3.23 4.11 4.14
C THR A 60 3.06 5.09 2.98
N THR A 61 3.22 6.38 3.26
CA THR A 61 3.12 7.48 2.30
C THR A 61 4.47 7.84 1.68
N GLU A 62 5.56 7.65 2.43
CA GLU A 62 6.93 7.93 2.00
C GLU A 62 7.67 6.61 1.82
N ALA A 63 8.11 6.35 0.60
CA ALA A 63 8.86 5.14 0.25
C ALA A 63 10.30 5.51 -0.13
N PRO A 64 11.34 5.00 0.57
CA PRO A 64 12.71 5.22 0.15
C PRO A 64 12.99 4.67 -1.26
N GLU A 65 13.76 5.39 -2.08
CA GLU A 65 14.06 5.03 -3.47
C GLU A 65 14.70 3.63 -3.65
N LEU A 66 15.33 3.10 -2.60
CA LEU A 66 16.15 1.88 -2.63
C LEU A 66 15.53 0.69 -1.87
N GLU A 67 14.21 0.68 -1.63
CA GLU A 67 13.50 -0.37 -0.86
C GLU A 67 13.78 -1.81 -1.34
N ARG A 68 13.95 -2.04 -2.65
CA ARG A 68 14.31 -3.37 -3.17
C ARG A 68 15.71 -3.80 -2.72
N LEU A 69 16.69 -2.89 -2.78
CA LEU A 69 18.07 -3.16 -2.39
C LEU A 69 18.20 -3.48 -0.91
N GLU A 70 17.48 -2.75 -0.04
CA GLU A 70 17.48 -3.04 1.40
C GLU A 70 16.78 -4.36 1.74
N SER A 71 15.67 -4.66 1.06
CA SER A 71 14.95 -5.93 1.24
C SER A 71 15.80 -7.11 0.79
N GLU A 72 16.51 -6.99 -0.33
CA GLU A 72 17.47 -7.98 -0.82
C GLU A 72 18.64 -8.16 0.16
N ARG A 73 19.22 -7.07 0.68
CA ARG A 73 20.29 -7.10 1.70
C ARG A 73 19.86 -7.80 3.00
N ARG A 74 18.65 -7.52 3.50
CA ARG A 74 18.13 -8.20 4.71
C ARG A 74 17.89 -9.69 4.47
N ALA A 75 17.41 -10.06 3.28
CA ALA A 75 17.21 -11.45 2.90
C ALA A 75 18.54 -12.20 2.71
N GLU A 76 19.59 -11.51 2.26
CA GLU A 76 20.96 -12.04 2.13
C GLU A 76 21.64 -12.21 3.51
N ALA A 77 21.51 -11.22 4.41
CA ALA A 77 22.00 -11.32 5.78
C ALA A 77 21.40 -12.52 6.54
N LYS A 78 20.10 -12.79 6.36
CA LYS A 78 19.45 -13.99 6.95
C LYS A 78 19.95 -15.32 6.37
N ARG A 79 20.49 -15.35 5.15
CA ARG A 79 21.03 -16.58 4.54
C ARG A 79 22.46 -16.87 4.96
N THR A 80 23.21 -15.84 5.38
CA THR A 80 24.62 -15.95 5.76
C THR A 80 24.82 -16.25 7.25
N ASP A 81 23.75 -16.14 8.06
CA ASP A 81 23.69 -16.47 9.49
C ASP A 81 23.18 -17.90 9.77
N SER A 82 23.01 -18.74 8.73
CA SER A 82 22.60 -20.16 8.83
C SER A 82 23.72 -21.10 8.39
#